data_AF-A0AAN8BCE9-F1
#
_entry.id   AF-A0AAN8BCE9-F1
#
_cell.length_a   1.000
_cell.length_b   1.000
_cell.length_c   1.000
_cell.angle_alpha   90.00
_cell.angle_beta   90.00
_cell.angle_gamma   90.00
#
_symmetry.space_group_name_H-M   'P 1'
#
loop_
_entity.id
_entity.type
_entity.pdbx_description
1 polymer ?
#
loop_
_entity_poly.entity_id
_entity_poly.type
_entity_poly.pdbx_seq_one_letter_code
_entity_poly.pdbx_strand_id
1 'polypeptide(L)'
;MLHELTQITVNTTNAQPLGQQLVAFTSRAAHFTDVMDVIFVTHLVERLTRLVEKRKDLGDYISDIASNMMLVEEHVLWMAQNEARACTRIVQCVERIADLSLTGDNQVISKVSANIALEAFLIRPSNFLGLSCTALQRPPPSSATSPLADGHSHSDQDKIREGDAAGESLLNFKCHTVNNSALPASQLSKRALPGRFTLSHLRATQFPHLCSSGTAGGVMSPA
;
A
#
# COMPACT_ATOMS: atom_id res chain seq x y z
N MET A 1 -10.20 4.14 -22.68
CA MET A 1 -8.97 4.56 -21.98
C MET A 1 -8.27 3.43 -21.20
N LEU A 2 -8.82 2.87 -20.11
CA LEU A 2 -8.14 1.77 -19.38
C LEU A 2 -7.85 0.56 -20.26
N HIS A 3 -8.83 0.16 -21.08
CA HIS A 3 -8.62 -0.90 -22.06
C HIS A 3 -7.42 -0.60 -22.98
N GLU A 4 -7.27 0.63 -23.49
CA GLU A 4 -6.14 0.98 -24.36
C GLU A 4 -4.80 0.82 -23.64
N LEU A 5 -4.73 1.20 -22.36
CA LEU A 5 -3.51 1.01 -21.56
C LEU A 5 -3.13 -0.47 -21.43
N THR A 6 -4.12 -1.37 -21.37
CA THR A 6 -3.83 -2.82 -21.33
C THR A 6 -3.26 -3.38 -22.64
N GLN A 7 -3.33 -2.63 -23.75
CA GLN A 7 -2.74 -3.03 -25.03
C GLN A 7 -1.25 -2.64 -25.13
N ILE A 8 -0.76 -1.79 -24.22
CA ILE A 8 0.65 -1.37 -24.21
C ILE A 8 1.52 -2.51 -23.66
N THR A 9 2.59 -2.84 -24.39
CA THR A 9 3.65 -3.73 -23.88
C THR A 9 4.46 -3.01 -22.81
N VAL A 10 4.44 -3.51 -21.58
CA VAL A 10 5.13 -2.88 -20.44
C VAL A 10 6.57 -3.39 -20.35
N ASN A 11 7.52 -2.47 -20.24
CA ASN A 11 8.95 -2.71 -20.08
C ASN A 11 9.58 -1.67 -19.15
N THR A 12 10.88 -1.79 -18.88
CA THR A 12 11.59 -0.91 -17.93
C THR A 12 11.59 0.57 -18.32
N THR A 13 11.47 0.89 -19.61
CA THR A 13 11.53 2.27 -20.11
C THR A 13 10.19 2.99 -19.99
N ASN A 14 9.08 2.26 -20.18
CA ASN A 14 7.73 2.85 -20.12
C ASN A 14 6.97 2.57 -18.81
N ALA A 15 7.52 1.74 -17.91
CA ALA A 15 6.84 1.39 -16.66
C ALA A 15 6.59 2.59 -15.74
N GLN A 16 7.55 3.51 -15.61
CA GLN A 16 7.40 4.69 -14.77
C GLN A 16 6.28 5.63 -15.28
N PRO A 17 6.27 6.10 -16.54
CA PRO A 17 5.19 6.96 -17.02
C PRO A 17 3.83 6.25 -17.00
N LEU A 18 3.79 4.94 -17.26
CA LEU A 18 2.55 4.15 -17.11
C LEU A 18 2.07 4.12 -15.65
N GLY A 19 2.98 3.92 -14.68
CA GLY A 19 2.66 3.94 -13.25
C GLY A 19 2.08 5.29 -12.82
N GLN A 20 2.69 6.38 -13.23
CA GLN A 20 2.20 7.75 -12.97
C GLN A 20 0.80 7.98 -13.56
N GLN A 21 0.60 7.56 -14.81
CA GLN A 21 -0.69 7.67 -15.48
C GLN A 21 -1.77 6.84 -14.76
N LEU A 22 -1.41 5.65 -14.28
CA LEU A 22 -2.35 4.77 -13.58
C LEU A 22 -2.68 5.29 -12.17
N VAL A 23 -1.73 5.88 -11.46
CA VAL A 23 -2.02 6.62 -10.20
C VAL A 23 -3.00 7.77 -10.48
N ALA A 24 -2.74 8.59 -11.50
CA ALA A 24 -3.62 9.70 -11.86
C ALA A 24 -5.03 9.21 -12.23
N PHE A 25 -5.13 8.11 -12.98
CA PHE A 25 -6.42 7.52 -13.34
C PHE A 25 -7.19 7.01 -12.12
N THR A 26 -6.50 6.29 -11.22
CA THR A 26 -7.11 5.69 -10.03
C THR A 26 -7.37 6.68 -8.91
N SER A 27 -6.83 7.90 -8.94
CA SER A 27 -7.16 8.97 -7.97
C SER A 27 -8.68 9.24 -7.84
N ARG A 28 -9.47 8.88 -8.87
CA ARG A 28 -10.93 9.00 -8.92
C ARG A 28 -11.64 7.65 -8.81
N ALA A 29 -11.00 6.64 -8.24
CA ALA A 29 -11.54 5.27 -8.13
C ALA A 29 -12.88 5.20 -7.37
N ALA A 30 -13.18 6.18 -6.51
CA ALA A 30 -14.49 6.33 -5.88
C ALA A 30 -15.66 6.49 -6.87
N HIS A 31 -15.37 6.81 -8.13
CA HIS A 31 -16.36 6.95 -9.20
C HIS A 31 -16.38 5.77 -10.18
N PHE A 32 -15.64 4.69 -9.90
CA PHE A 32 -15.70 3.49 -10.74
C PHE A 32 -17.02 2.77 -10.50
N THR A 33 -17.82 2.68 -11.57
CA THR A 33 -19.09 1.95 -11.59
C THR A 33 -19.03 0.68 -12.41
N ASP A 34 -17.99 0.52 -13.26
CA ASP A 34 -17.80 -0.64 -14.13
C ASP A 34 -16.79 -1.62 -13.51
N VAL A 35 -17.19 -2.89 -13.47
CA VAL A 35 -16.36 -4.01 -13.01
C VAL A 35 -15.08 -4.13 -13.84
N MET A 36 -15.17 -3.85 -15.14
CA MET A 36 -14.06 -3.95 -16.07
C MET A 36 -12.95 -2.96 -15.76
N ASP A 37 -13.27 -1.78 -15.21
CA ASP A 37 -12.26 -0.80 -14.83
C ASP A 37 -11.37 -1.34 -13.70
N VAL A 38 -11.97 -1.99 -12.69
CA VAL A 38 -11.23 -2.64 -11.61
C VAL A 38 -10.33 -3.75 -12.16
N ILE A 39 -10.87 -4.60 -13.04
CA ILE A 39 -10.14 -5.72 -13.63
C ILE A 39 -8.96 -5.23 -14.48
N PHE A 40 -9.14 -4.18 -15.28
CA PHE A 40 -8.06 -3.61 -16.08
C PHE A 40 -6.97 -2.97 -15.23
N VAL A 41 -7.33 -2.26 -14.17
CA VAL A 41 -6.34 -1.75 -13.20
C VAL A 41 -5.55 -2.91 -12.60
N THR A 42 -6.21 -3.99 -12.15
CA THR A 42 -5.52 -5.18 -11.62
C THR A 42 -4.49 -5.72 -12.62
N HIS A 43 -4.86 -5.86 -13.90
CA HIS A 43 -3.93 -6.35 -14.93
C HIS A 43 -2.72 -5.43 -15.15
N LEU A 44 -2.91 -4.12 -15.08
CA LEU A 44 -1.83 -3.16 -15.24
C LEU A 44 -0.90 -3.15 -14.02
N VAL A 45 -1.46 -3.24 -12.81
CA VAL A 45 -0.70 -3.36 -11.56
C VAL A 45 0.17 -4.60 -11.60
N GLU A 46 -0.36 -5.77 -11.97
CA GLU A 46 0.44 -7.00 -12.10
C GLU A 46 1.61 -6.88 -13.09
N ARG A 47 1.40 -6.15 -14.19
CA ARG A 47 2.46 -5.89 -15.18
C ARG A 47 3.56 -5.01 -14.59
N LEU A 48 3.20 -3.98 -13.82
CA LEU A 48 4.16 -3.13 -13.12
C LEU A 48 4.90 -3.91 -12.02
N THR A 49 4.20 -4.75 -11.26
CA THR A 49 4.79 -5.59 -10.19
C THR A 49 5.94 -6.44 -10.70
N ARG A 50 5.82 -7.00 -11.92
CA ARG A 50 6.89 -7.81 -12.56
C ARG A 50 8.21 -7.04 -12.79
N LEU A 51 8.20 -5.72 -12.71
CA LEU A 51 9.36 -4.87 -12.96
C LEU A 51 9.94 -4.23 -11.69
N VAL A 52 9.31 -4.43 -10.53
CA VAL A 52 9.72 -3.81 -9.25
C VAL A 52 11.17 -4.15 -8.88
N GLU A 53 11.63 -5.37 -9.15
CA GLU A 53 13.02 -5.76 -8.88
C GLU A 53 14.03 -4.88 -9.64
N LYS A 54 13.68 -4.48 -10.87
CA LYS A 54 14.52 -3.65 -11.75
C LYS A 54 14.34 -2.15 -11.50
N ARG A 55 13.17 -1.75 -10.99
CA ARG A 55 12.72 -0.36 -10.82
C ARG A 55 11.95 -0.22 -9.51
N LYS A 56 12.68 0.08 -8.42
CA LYS A 56 12.13 0.08 -7.05
C LYS A 56 11.08 1.17 -6.82
N ASP A 57 11.13 2.25 -7.60
CA ASP A 57 10.12 3.32 -7.64
C ASP A 57 8.73 2.81 -8.03
N LEU A 58 8.64 1.68 -8.74
CA LEU A 58 7.34 1.07 -9.07
C LEU A 58 6.57 0.56 -7.85
N GLY A 59 7.26 0.25 -6.75
CA GLY A 59 6.61 -0.14 -5.51
C GLY A 59 5.70 0.95 -4.95
N ASP A 60 6.12 2.22 -5.04
CA ASP A 60 5.33 3.37 -4.58
C ASP A 60 4.04 3.53 -5.40
N TYR A 61 4.16 3.48 -6.73
CA TYR A 61 2.98 3.55 -7.60
C TYR A 61 2.00 2.39 -7.33
N ILE A 62 2.50 1.16 -7.12
CA ILE A 62 1.65 0.00 -6.82
C ILE A 62 0.89 0.20 -5.50
N SER A 63 1.55 0.68 -4.44
CA SER A 63 0.89 0.94 -3.15
C SER A 63 -0.12 2.09 -3.23
N ASP A 64 0.15 3.12 -4.03
CA ASP A 64 -0.77 4.25 -4.24
C ASP A 64 -2.00 3.84 -5.04
N ILE A 65 -1.80 3.12 -6.14
CA ILE A 65 -2.89 2.57 -6.95
C ILE A 65 -3.75 1.64 -6.08
N ALA A 66 -3.15 0.71 -5.36
CA ALA A 66 -3.89 -0.19 -4.49
C ALA A 66 -4.69 0.58 -3.44
N SER A 67 -4.09 1.60 -2.81
CA SER A 67 -4.78 2.47 -1.83
C SER A 67 -5.95 3.24 -2.43
N ASN A 68 -5.81 3.74 -3.66
CA ASN A 68 -6.89 4.38 -4.39
C ASN A 68 -8.03 3.41 -4.70
N MET A 69 -7.70 2.18 -5.13
CA MET A 69 -8.69 1.13 -5.41
C MET A 69 -9.50 0.73 -4.18
N MET A 70 -9.06 1.06 -2.96
CA MET A 70 -9.84 0.87 -1.74
C MET A 70 -11.00 1.84 -1.59
N LEU A 71 -11.11 2.84 -2.46
CA LEU A 71 -12.21 3.80 -2.47
C LEU A 71 -13.36 3.40 -3.41
N VAL A 72 -13.18 2.36 -4.23
CA VAL A 72 -14.23 1.85 -5.13
C VAL A 72 -15.41 1.32 -4.31
N GLU A 73 -16.62 1.48 -4.84
CA GLU A 73 -17.82 0.95 -4.20
C GLU A 73 -17.74 -0.56 -3.95
N GLU A 74 -18.17 -0.99 -2.76
CA GLU A 74 -18.07 -2.39 -2.32
C GLU A 74 -18.74 -3.37 -3.29
N HIS A 75 -19.90 -3.03 -3.85
CA HIS A 75 -20.60 -3.91 -4.79
C HIS A 75 -19.79 -4.12 -6.08
N VAL A 76 -19.16 -3.08 -6.61
CA VAL A 76 -18.29 -3.16 -7.79
C VAL A 76 -17.05 -4.00 -7.49
N LEU A 77 -16.43 -3.79 -6.32
CA LEU A 77 -15.31 -4.63 -5.86
C LEU A 77 -15.72 -6.10 -5.69
N TRP A 78 -16.94 -6.37 -5.21
CA TRP A 78 -17.47 -7.72 -5.09
C TRP A 78 -17.63 -8.41 -6.42
N MET A 79 -18.21 -7.71 -7.40
CA MET A 79 -18.34 -8.24 -8.75
C MET A 79 -16.96 -8.52 -9.38
N ALA A 80 -16.02 -7.57 -9.27
CA ALA A 80 -14.66 -7.74 -9.81
C ALA A 80 -13.88 -8.87 -9.13
N GLN A 81 -14.08 -9.06 -7.83
CA GLN A 81 -13.53 -10.19 -7.09
C GLN A 81 -14.10 -11.52 -7.58
N ASN A 82 -15.43 -11.61 -7.76
CA ASN A 82 -16.07 -12.84 -8.22
C ASN A 82 -15.71 -13.16 -9.68
N GLU A 83 -15.57 -12.15 -10.52
CA GLU A 83 -15.27 -12.32 -11.95
C GLU A 83 -13.81 -12.66 -12.23
N ALA A 84 -12.86 -11.96 -11.59
CA ALA A 84 -11.44 -12.07 -11.93
C ALA A 84 -10.48 -12.16 -10.74
N ARG A 85 -11.01 -12.36 -9.52
CA ARG A 85 -10.24 -12.32 -8.26
C ARG A 85 -9.43 -11.04 -8.13
N ALA A 86 -9.98 -9.93 -8.65
CA ALA A 86 -9.26 -8.69 -8.90
C ALA A 86 -8.65 -8.12 -7.61
N CYS A 87 -9.43 -8.14 -6.54
CA CYS A 87 -9.04 -7.54 -5.27
C CYS A 87 -7.95 -8.39 -4.58
N THR A 88 -8.11 -9.72 -4.53
CA THR A 88 -7.04 -10.64 -4.04
C THR A 88 -5.73 -10.43 -4.79
N ARG A 89 -5.78 -10.28 -6.12
CA ARG A 89 -4.58 -10.08 -6.96
C ARG A 89 -3.92 -8.73 -6.71
N ILE A 90 -4.69 -7.67 -6.42
CA ILE A 90 -4.15 -6.37 -6.02
C ILE A 90 -3.40 -6.50 -4.68
N VAL A 91 -3.99 -7.16 -3.67
CA VAL A 91 -3.33 -7.40 -2.38
C VAL A 91 -2.02 -8.16 -2.56
N GLN A 92 -2.05 -9.24 -3.35
CA GLN A 92 -0.84 -10.01 -3.68
C GLN A 92 0.23 -9.17 -4.38
N CYS A 93 -0.15 -8.21 -5.23
CA CYS A 93 0.81 -7.30 -5.85
C CYS A 93 1.51 -6.41 -4.82
N VAL A 94 0.78 -5.91 -3.82
CA VAL A 94 1.35 -5.11 -2.72
C VAL A 94 2.25 -5.96 -1.84
N GLU A 95 1.83 -7.16 -1.44
CA GLU A 95 2.65 -8.08 -0.64
C GLU A 95 3.96 -8.43 -1.34
N ARG A 96 3.90 -8.66 -2.65
CA ARG A 96 5.07 -9.03 -3.47
C ARG A 96 6.10 -7.91 -3.60
N ILE A 97 5.76 -6.65 -3.26
CA ILE A 97 6.75 -5.57 -3.16
C ILE A 97 7.86 -5.96 -2.19
N ALA A 98 7.52 -6.58 -1.05
CA ALA A 98 8.49 -7.02 -0.04
C ALA A 98 9.43 -8.08 -0.59
N ASP A 99 8.90 -9.09 -1.27
CA ASP A 99 9.68 -10.16 -1.86
C ASP A 99 10.63 -9.65 -2.96
N LEU A 100 10.19 -8.67 -3.74
CA LEU A 100 10.98 -8.12 -4.84
C LEU A 100 11.94 -7.00 -4.40
N SER A 101 11.76 -6.43 -3.21
CA SER A 101 12.51 -5.24 -2.75
C SER A 101 13.48 -5.51 -1.62
N LEU A 102 13.21 -6.49 -0.75
CA LEU A 102 14.18 -6.94 0.25
C LEU A 102 15.33 -7.67 -0.46
N THR A 103 16.55 -7.30 -0.14
CA THR A 103 17.79 -7.94 -0.63
C THR A 103 18.81 -8.00 0.51
N GLY A 104 19.96 -8.63 0.31
CA GLY A 104 21.03 -8.61 1.33
C GLY A 104 21.43 -7.19 1.77
N ASP A 105 21.41 -6.26 0.81
CA ASP A 105 21.76 -4.85 1.01
C ASP A 105 20.59 -4.00 1.55
N ASN A 106 19.35 -4.46 1.35
CA ASN A 106 18.15 -3.77 1.80
C ASN A 106 17.32 -4.64 2.72
N GLN A 107 17.54 -4.48 4.02
CA GLN A 107 16.98 -5.36 5.05
C GLN A 107 15.64 -4.88 5.62
N VAL A 108 15.21 -3.65 5.29
CA VAL A 108 13.93 -3.09 5.74
C VAL A 108 13.29 -2.33 4.59
N ILE A 109 12.00 -2.54 4.37
CA ILE A 109 11.21 -1.69 3.49
C ILE A 109 9.99 -1.14 4.23
N SER A 110 9.65 0.11 3.94
CA SER A 110 8.45 0.77 4.43
C SER A 110 7.78 1.47 3.26
N LYS A 111 6.47 1.28 3.12
CA LYS A 111 5.62 1.97 2.13
C LYS A 111 4.33 2.38 2.82
N VAL A 112 3.97 3.65 2.71
CA VAL A 112 2.78 4.22 3.34
C VAL A 112 2.05 5.06 2.32
N SER A 113 0.77 4.76 2.13
CA SER A 113 -0.19 5.54 1.35
C SER A 113 -1.45 5.77 2.20
N ALA A 114 -2.46 6.48 1.67
CA ALA A 114 -3.62 6.91 2.45
C ALA A 114 -4.40 5.76 3.15
N ASN A 115 -4.46 4.59 2.52
CA ASN A 115 -5.20 3.43 3.01
C ASN A 115 -4.34 2.17 3.24
N ILE A 116 -3.04 2.22 2.92
CA ILE A 116 -2.14 1.07 3.04
C ILE A 116 -0.87 1.47 3.78
N ALA A 117 -0.44 0.61 4.70
CA ALA A 117 0.92 0.65 5.20
C ALA A 117 1.56 -0.74 5.12
N LEU A 118 2.78 -0.82 4.61
CA LEU A 118 3.56 -2.04 4.43
C LEU A 118 4.92 -1.85 5.10
N GLU A 119 5.24 -2.71 6.05
CA GLU A 119 6.57 -2.83 6.64
C GLU A 119 7.08 -4.25 6.40
N ALA A 120 8.29 -4.40 5.90
CA ALA A 120 8.88 -5.74 5.74
C ALA A 120 10.35 -5.75 6.10
N PHE A 121 10.79 -6.87 6.65
CA PHE A 121 12.11 -7.05 7.24
C PHE A 121 12.75 -8.34 6.72
N LEU A 122 14.05 -8.27 6.45
CA LEU A 122 14.88 -9.45 6.30
C LEU A 122 15.31 -9.94 7.68
N ILE A 123 14.81 -11.09 8.11
CA ILE A 123 15.04 -11.63 9.45
C ILE A 123 16.04 -12.77 9.37
N ARG A 124 17.01 -12.79 10.29
CA ARG A 124 17.85 -13.97 10.52
C ARG A 124 17.20 -14.83 11.61
N PRO A 125 16.73 -16.05 11.30
CA PRO A 125 16.03 -16.86 12.29
C PRO A 125 16.85 -17.13 13.56
N SER A 126 18.18 -17.20 13.43
CA SER A 126 19.10 -17.50 14.54
C SER A 126 19.13 -16.45 15.66
N ASN A 127 18.69 -15.22 15.40
CA ASN A 127 18.70 -14.14 16.39
C ASN A 127 17.34 -13.41 16.48
N PHE A 128 16.28 -14.04 15.95
CA PHE A 128 14.97 -13.43 15.95
C PHE A 128 14.24 -13.64 17.27
N LEU A 129 13.98 -12.55 17.99
CA LEU A 129 13.31 -12.55 19.29
C LEU A 129 11.85 -12.09 19.22
N GLY A 130 11.41 -11.56 18.07
CA GLY A 130 10.06 -11.04 17.85
C GLY A 130 10.05 -9.65 17.22
N LEU A 131 8.87 -9.25 16.71
CA LEU A 131 8.57 -7.90 16.23
C LEU A 131 7.41 -7.33 17.04
N SER A 132 7.50 -6.05 17.40
CA SER A 132 6.40 -5.24 17.94
C SER A 132 6.03 -4.18 16.91
N CYS A 133 4.77 -4.11 16.53
CA CYS A 133 4.29 -3.20 15.51
C CYS A 133 3.15 -2.33 16.03
N THR A 134 3.16 -1.05 15.66
CA THR A 134 2.16 -0.06 16.05
C THR A 134 1.57 0.54 14.79
N ALA A 135 0.23 0.56 14.69
CA ALA A 135 -0.52 1.27 13.67
C ALA A 135 -1.28 2.42 14.32
N LEU A 136 -1.03 3.65 13.87
CA LEU A 136 -1.76 4.85 14.27
C LEU A 136 -2.38 5.48 13.04
N GLN A 137 -3.68 5.73 13.11
CA GLN A 137 -4.40 6.50 12.12
C GLN A 137 -4.78 7.85 12.73
N ARG A 138 -4.26 8.94 12.16
CA ARG A 138 -4.71 10.27 12.54
C ARG A 138 -5.91 10.65 11.67
N PRO A 139 -7.10 10.93 12.26
CA PRO A 139 -8.20 11.51 11.50
C PRO A 139 -7.75 12.83 10.88
N PRO A 140 -8.31 13.22 9.71
CA PRO A 140 -8.09 14.57 9.19
C PRO A 140 -8.45 15.57 10.30
N PRO A 141 -7.73 16.70 10.41
CA PRO A 141 -8.09 17.73 11.37
C PRO A 141 -9.53 18.14 11.10
N SER A 142 -10.45 17.69 11.95
CA SER A 142 -11.80 18.22 11.96
C SER A 142 -11.63 19.72 12.10
N SER A 143 -12.11 20.49 11.13
CA SER A 143 -12.31 21.92 11.27
C SER A 143 -13.19 22.13 12.49
N ALA A 144 -12.54 22.32 13.65
CA ALA A 144 -13.19 22.63 14.89
C ALA A 144 -13.92 23.95 14.64
N THR A 145 -15.23 23.86 14.55
CA THR A 145 -16.14 25.01 14.52
C THR A 145 -15.81 25.85 15.75
N SER A 146 -15.05 26.93 15.54
CA SER A 146 -14.90 27.97 16.56
C SER A 146 -16.27 28.62 16.77
N PRO A 147 -16.70 28.87 18.02
CA PRO A 147 -17.97 29.52 18.29
C PRO A 147 -17.97 30.94 17.71
N LEU A 148 -19.05 31.27 17.00
CA LEU A 148 -19.32 32.57 16.40
C LEU A 148 -19.03 33.71 17.39
N ALA A 149 -18.23 34.68 16.95
CA ALA A 149 -18.30 36.06 17.40
C ALA A 149 -18.66 36.93 16.20
N ASP A 150 -19.70 37.75 16.40
CA ASP A 150 -20.30 38.69 15.45
C ASP A 150 -19.33 39.65 14.77
N GLY A 151 -19.64 40.03 13.52
CA GLY A 151 -19.08 41.24 12.91
C GLY A 151 -19.13 41.27 11.38
N HIS A 152 -20.05 42.05 10.82
CA HIS A 152 -20.17 42.35 9.39
C HIS A 152 -18.96 43.13 8.83
N SER A 153 -18.53 42.84 7.59
CA SER A 153 -18.45 43.80 6.46
C SER A 153 -17.57 43.29 5.30
N HIS A 154 -17.98 43.69 4.09
CA HIS A 154 -17.41 43.40 2.77
C HIS A 154 -16.00 43.98 2.54
N SER A 155 -15.14 43.24 1.82
CA SER A 155 -14.32 43.78 0.73
C SER A 155 -13.60 42.68 -0.06
N ASP A 156 -13.64 42.79 -1.39
CA ASP A 156 -12.89 42.02 -2.38
C ASP A 156 -11.37 42.03 -2.15
N GLN A 157 -10.69 40.87 -2.26
CA GLN A 157 -9.37 40.79 -2.87
C GLN A 157 -8.95 39.34 -3.20
N ASP A 158 -8.42 39.20 -4.42
CA ASP A 158 -7.68 38.06 -4.98
C ASP A 158 -6.94 37.17 -3.98
N LYS A 159 -7.22 35.85 -4.01
CA LYS A 159 -6.22 34.81 -3.75
C LYS A 159 -6.49 33.58 -4.61
N ILE A 160 -5.48 33.23 -5.39
CA ILE A 160 -5.24 31.94 -6.01
C ILE A 160 -5.54 30.86 -4.96
N ARG A 161 -6.61 30.08 -5.17
CA ARG A 161 -6.88 28.88 -4.38
C ARG A 161 -5.98 27.78 -4.91
N GLU A 162 -4.76 27.72 -4.39
CA GLU A 162 -4.08 26.44 -4.23
C GLU A 162 -5.05 25.54 -3.46
N GLY A 163 -5.53 24.50 -4.15
CA GLY A 163 -6.37 23.47 -3.57
C GLY A 163 -5.52 22.70 -2.57
N ASP A 164 -5.45 23.23 -1.36
CA ASP A 164 -4.73 22.64 -0.25
C ASP A 164 -5.35 21.27 0.04
N ALA A 165 -4.46 20.29 0.11
CA ALA A 165 -4.76 18.88 0.05
C ALA A 165 -5.89 18.48 1.00
N ALA A 166 -6.88 17.78 0.44
CA ALA A 166 -7.92 17.09 1.19
C ALA A 166 -7.26 16.35 2.37
N GLY A 167 -7.72 16.65 3.59
CA GLY A 167 -7.09 16.23 4.84
C GLY A 167 -6.56 14.80 4.79
N GLU A 168 -5.25 14.69 4.62
CA GLU A 168 -4.58 13.41 4.49
C GLU A 168 -4.63 12.72 5.86
N SER A 169 -5.44 11.68 5.96
CA SER A 169 -5.36 10.73 7.07
C SER A 169 -3.99 10.04 6.97
N LEU A 170 -3.01 10.56 7.69
CA LEU A 170 -1.68 9.97 7.74
C LEU A 170 -1.74 8.68 8.57
N LEU A 171 -1.58 7.55 7.88
CA LEU A 171 -1.30 6.26 8.52
C LEU A 171 0.16 6.27 8.98
N ASN A 172 0.40 5.93 10.23
CA ASN A 172 1.75 5.67 10.75
C ASN A 172 1.80 4.21 11.19
N PHE A 173 2.53 3.41 10.43
CA PHE A 173 2.77 2.02 10.75
C PHE A 173 4.26 1.83 10.97
N LYS A 174 4.63 1.27 12.13
CA LYS A 174 6.03 1.09 12.48
C LYS A 174 6.23 -0.20 13.23
N CYS A 175 7.28 -0.93 12.85
CA CYS A 175 7.67 -2.18 13.48
C CYS A 175 9.08 -2.09 14.05
N HIS A 176 9.30 -2.74 15.19
CA HIS A 176 10.55 -2.76 15.92
C HIS A 176 10.88 -4.19 16.35
N THR A 177 12.14 -4.60 16.23
CA THR A 177 12.61 -5.87 16.80
C THR A 177 12.61 -5.77 18.33
N VAL A 178 12.06 -6.79 18.98
CA VAL A 178 12.04 -6.87 20.44
C VAL A 178 13.44 -7.29 20.90
N ASN A 179 14.18 -6.39 21.55
CA ASN A 179 15.48 -6.73 22.12
C ASN A 179 15.30 -6.96 23.62
N ASN A 180 15.26 -8.23 24.05
CA ASN A 180 15.24 -8.54 25.48
C ASN A 180 16.68 -8.47 25.98
N SER A 181 17.04 -7.42 26.73
CA SER A 181 18.33 -7.33 27.41
C SER A 181 18.35 -8.26 28.63
N ALA A 182 18.30 -9.58 28.41
CA ALA A 182 18.63 -10.61 29.40
C ALA A 182 18.72 -12.01 28.76
N LEU A 183 19.85 -12.66 29.02
CA LEU A 183 20.20 -14.09 28.92
C LEU A 183 21.02 -14.59 27.70
N PRO A 184 22.06 -15.42 27.94
CA PRO A 184 23.01 -15.86 26.93
C PRO A 184 22.49 -17.08 26.17
N ALA A 185 22.28 -16.96 24.86
CA ALA A 185 21.97 -18.10 24.01
C ALA A 185 23.25 -18.85 23.64
N SER A 186 23.47 -19.97 24.31
CA SER A 186 24.46 -20.99 23.94
C SER A 186 24.11 -21.61 22.58
N GLN A 187 25.12 -21.68 21.70
CA GLN A 187 25.39 -22.73 20.72
C GLN A 187 24.17 -23.29 19.95
N LEU A 188 23.85 -22.72 18.78
CA LEU A 188 23.26 -23.51 17.70
C LEU A 188 23.96 -23.23 16.37
N SER A 189 24.51 -24.30 15.82
CA SER A 189 25.41 -24.32 14.69
C SER A 189 24.67 -24.41 13.35
N LYS A 190 25.19 -23.62 12.39
CA LYS A 190 25.20 -23.82 10.91
C LYS A 190 23.94 -23.47 10.10
N ARG A 191 24.11 -22.39 9.32
CA ARG A 191 23.41 -22.06 8.05
C ARG A 191 21.88 -22.00 8.11
N ALA A 192 21.34 -21.04 8.86
CA ALA A 192 19.99 -20.55 8.57
C ALA A 192 20.09 -19.48 7.47
N LEU A 193 19.46 -19.73 6.32
CA LEU A 193 19.26 -18.69 5.30
C LEU A 193 18.38 -17.57 5.90
N PRO A 194 18.59 -16.29 5.55
CA PRO A 194 17.69 -15.22 5.96
C PRO A 194 16.27 -15.54 5.50
N GLY A 195 15.30 -15.46 6.40
CA GLY A 195 13.88 -15.55 6.05
C GLY A 195 13.34 -14.16 5.73
N ARG A 196 12.43 -14.06 4.77
CA ARG A 196 11.70 -12.81 4.49
C ARG A 196 10.46 -12.79 5.36
N PHE A 197 10.26 -11.72 6.12
CA PHE A 197 9.07 -11.52 6.93
C PHE A 197 8.38 -10.24 6.47
N THR A 198 7.17 -10.39 5.96
CA THR A 198 6.35 -9.30 5.46
C THR A 198 5.21 -9.05 6.44
N LEU A 199 5.07 -7.82 6.93
CA LEU A 199 3.92 -7.41 7.72
C LEU A 199 3.21 -6.25 7.03
N SER A 200 2.14 -6.57 6.35
CA SER A 200 1.26 -5.61 5.70
C SER A 200 0.11 -5.24 6.65
N HIS A 201 -0.07 -3.95 6.91
CA HIS A 201 -1.27 -3.42 7.56
C HIS A 201 -2.08 -2.62 6.54
N LEU A 202 -3.01 -3.31 5.87
CA LEU A 202 -4.00 -2.64 5.03
C LEU A 202 -5.11 -2.09 5.93
N ARG A 203 -5.47 -0.81 5.78
CA ARG A 203 -6.65 -0.26 6.45
C ARG A 203 -7.89 -0.96 5.89
N ALA A 204 -8.32 -2.05 6.53
CA ALA A 204 -9.45 -2.86 6.11
C ALA A 204 -10.80 -2.20 6.41
N THR A 205 -11.01 -0.93 6.02
CA THR A 205 -12.35 -0.33 6.07
C THR A 205 -13.30 -0.91 5.02
N GLN A 206 -12.80 -1.72 4.06
CA GLN A 206 -13.64 -2.28 2.98
C GLN A 206 -13.29 -3.72 2.53
N PHE A 207 -12.34 -4.39 3.17
CA PHE A 207 -11.76 -5.65 2.65
C PHE A 207 -11.78 -6.91 3.53
N PRO A 208 -12.40 -6.99 4.73
CA PRO A 208 -12.23 -8.18 5.56
C PRO A 208 -12.88 -9.45 5.00
N HIS A 209 -13.85 -9.35 4.07
CA HIS A 209 -14.54 -10.51 3.51
C HIS A 209 -14.27 -10.79 2.03
N LEU A 210 -13.77 -9.81 1.27
CA LEU A 210 -13.61 -9.94 -0.18
C LEU A 210 -12.19 -10.27 -0.65
N CYS A 211 -11.18 -9.85 0.12
CA CYS A 211 -9.78 -9.89 -0.32
C CYS A 211 -8.91 -10.93 0.38
N SER A 212 -9.45 -11.68 1.33
CA SER A 212 -8.67 -12.45 2.30
C SER A 212 -7.73 -13.48 1.65
N SER A 213 -6.48 -13.09 1.39
CA SER A 213 -5.33 -13.90 1.78
C SER A 213 -5.15 -13.68 3.27
N GLY A 214 -5.51 -14.70 4.05
CA GLY A 214 -5.58 -14.75 5.52
C GLY A 214 -4.83 -13.69 6.33
N THR A 215 -5.58 -13.09 7.27
CA THR A 215 -5.13 -12.57 8.58
C THR A 215 -4.10 -11.44 8.59
N ALA A 216 -4.24 -10.54 9.57
CA ALA A 216 -3.10 -9.83 10.14
C ALA A 216 -2.12 -10.87 10.72
N GLY A 217 -1.33 -11.49 9.86
CA GLY A 217 -0.46 -12.62 10.18
C GLY A 217 0.75 -12.55 9.27
N GLY A 218 1.91 -12.25 9.83
CA GLY A 218 3.15 -12.20 9.07
C GLY A 218 3.44 -13.56 8.45
N VAL A 219 3.60 -13.59 7.13
CA VAL A 219 4.01 -14.80 6.41
C VAL A 219 5.53 -14.80 6.37
N MET A 220 6.15 -15.81 6.97
CA MET A 220 7.58 -16.04 6.86
C MET A 220 7.84 -16.98 5.68
N SER A 221 8.43 -16.44 4.61
CA SER A 221 8.79 -17.22 3.41
C SER A 221 10.29 -17.48 3.38
N PRO A 222 10.73 -18.71 3.02
CA PRO A 222 12.14 -18.98 2.77
C PRO A 222 12.63 -18.17 1.56
N ALA A 223 13.87 -17.67 1.64
CA ALA A 223 14.54 -16.93 0.57
C ALA A 223 14.97 -17.80 -0.60
#